data_AF-A0A660RF13-F1
#
_entry.id   AF-A0A660RF13-F1
#
_cell.length_a   1.000
_cell.length_b   1.000
_cell.length_c   1.000
_cell.angle_alpha   90.00
_cell.angle_beta   90.00
_cell.angle_gamma   90.00
#
_symmetry.space_group_name_H-M   'P 1'
#
loop_
_entity.id
_entity.type
_entity.pdbx_description
1 polymer ?
#
loop_
_entity_poly.entity_id
_entity_poly.type
_entity_poly.pdbx_seq_one_letter_code
_entity_poly.pdbx_strand_id
1 'polypeptide(L)'
;MREDSSNTIKEASQSDNNDMVMKALDKIKNIYDGSFISSCIDLLLHHKNPFVRLKPTEILQNFNDPIIFEALLIATNDDQGGFVADSAQKSLETLEFKLKIQRIKAHVITTSREGEIECIRNGCISRS
;
A
#
# COMPACT_ATOMS: atom_id res chain seq x y z
N MET A 1 19.74 -3.51 -18.54
CA MET A 1 19.16 -4.70 -17.89
C MET A 1 18.23 -4.18 -16.82
N ARG A 2 16.92 -4.41 -16.94
CA ARG A 2 15.98 -4.10 -15.85
C ARG A 2 16.04 -5.30 -14.92
N GLU A 3 16.74 -5.16 -13.80
CA GLU A 3 16.62 -6.13 -12.72
C GLU A 3 15.17 -6.06 -12.25
N ASP A 4 14.43 -7.14 -12.42
CA ASP A 4 13.07 -7.22 -11.90
C ASP A 4 13.16 -7.10 -10.38
N SER A 5 12.62 -6.02 -9.83
CA SER A 5 12.63 -5.71 -8.39
C SER A 5 12.16 -6.89 -7.53
N SER A 6 11.26 -7.72 -8.07
CA SER A 6 10.79 -8.97 -7.46
C SER A 6 11.88 -10.04 -7.34
N ASN A 7 12.73 -10.19 -8.37
CA ASN A 7 13.84 -11.16 -8.37
C ASN A 7 14.91 -10.78 -7.35
N THR A 8 15.21 -9.48 -7.20
CA THR A 8 16.19 -9.00 -6.22
C THR A 8 15.84 -9.40 -4.78
N ILE A 9 14.54 -9.35 -4.42
CA ILE A 9 14.08 -9.75 -3.08
C ILE A 9 14.15 -11.26 -2.91
N LYS A 10 13.74 -12.02 -3.94
CA LYS A 10 13.76 -13.49 -3.91
C LYS A 10 15.19 -14.03 -3.76
N GLU A 11 16.13 -13.50 -4.54
CA GLU A 11 17.55 -13.84 -4.45
C GLU A 11 18.12 -13.47 -3.08
N ALA A 12 17.81 -12.27 -2.56
CA ALA A 12 18.25 -11.86 -1.24
C ALA A 12 17.69 -12.76 -0.12
N SER A 13 16.42 -13.16 -0.22
CA SER A 13 15.76 -14.03 0.76
C SER A 13 16.34 -15.44 0.78
N GLN A 14 16.92 -15.92 -0.33
CA GLN A 14 17.61 -17.21 -0.40
C GLN A 14 19.00 -17.20 0.26
N SER A 15 19.61 -16.03 0.43
CA SER A 15 20.97 -15.89 0.96
C SER A 15 21.08 -15.97 2.49
N ASP A 16 19.96 -16.12 3.21
CA ASP A 16 19.84 -16.01 4.68
C ASP A 16 20.47 -14.73 5.28
N ASN A 17 20.85 -13.77 4.43
CA ASN A 17 21.54 -12.56 4.82
C ASN A 17 20.56 -11.41 4.94
N ASN A 18 20.19 -11.11 6.19
CA ASN A 18 19.28 -10.02 6.53
C ASN A 18 19.71 -8.67 5.93
N ASP A 19 21.01 -8.39 5.86
CA ASP A 19 21.51 -7.12 5.30
C ASP A 19 21.28 -7.02 3.80
N MET A 20 21.37 -8.14 3.08
CA MET A 20 21.05 -8.17 1.65
C MET A 20 19.57 -7.95 1.42
N VAL A 21 18.69 -8.58 2.23
CA VAL A 21 17.24 -8.37 2.16
C VAL A 21 16.90 -6.90 2.44
N MET A 22 17.46 -6.32 3.49
CA MET A 22 17.21 -4.90 3.83
C MET A 22 17.67 -3.96 2.72
N LYS A 23 18.85 -4.19 2.12
CA LYS A 23 19.33 -3.40 0.97
C LYS A 23 18.43 -3.55 -0.25
N ALA A 24 17.92 -4.74 -0.52
CA ALA A 24 16.95 -4.97 -1.59
C ALA A 24 15.66 -4.18 -1.33
N LEU A 25 15.13 -4.23 -0.11
CA LEU A 25 13.95 -3.49 0.31
C LEU A 25 14.14 -1.96 0.24
N ASP A 26 15.33 -1.45 0.57
CA ASP A 26 15.63 -0.02 0.44
C ASP A 26 15.69 0.44 -1.02
N LYS A 27 16.21 -0.40 -1.93
CA LYS A 27 16.23 -0.10 -3.37
C LYS A 27 14.82 0.01 -3.95
N ILE A 28 13.91 -0.87 -3.54
CA ILE A 28 12.53 -0.91 -4.06
C ILE A 28 11.60 0.09 -3.38
N LYS A 29 11.97 0.67 -2.24
CA LYS A 29 11.11 1.62 -1.49
C LYS A 29 10.62 2.79 -2.33
N ASN A 30 11.41 3.21 -3.32
CA ASN A 30 11.08 4.30 -4.23
C ASN A 30 10.49 3.84 -5.58
N ILE A 31 10.32 2.53 -5.76
CA ILE A 31 9.79 1.92 -6.98
C ILE A 31 8.29 1.69 -6.77
N TYR A 32 7.46 2.25 -7.63
CA TYR A 32 6.00 2.09 -7.60
C TYR A 32 5.51 0.91 -8.45
N ASP A 33 6.34 -0.13 -8.58
CA ASP A 33 6.00 -1.34 -9.33
C ASP A 33 5.31 -2.34 -8.40
N GLY A 34 4.16 -2.88 -8.81
CA GLY A 34 3.45 -3.89 -8.03
C GLY A 34 4.09 -5.28 -8.06
N SER A 35 5.09 -5.51 -8.92
CA SER A 35 5.71 -6.83 -9.15
C SER A 35 6.33 -7.47 -7.90
N PHE A 36 6.65 -6.68 -6.88
CA PHE A 36 7.28 -7.13 -5.64
C PHE A 36 6.32 -7.25 -4.44
N ILE A 37 5.04 -6.89 -4.58
CA ILE A 37 4.06 -6.89 -3.49
C ILE A 37 3.98 -8.27 -2.83
N SER A 38 3.86 -9.34 -3.62
CA SER A 38 3.83 -10.71 -3.11
C SER A 38 5.09 -11.06 -2.30
N SER A 39 6.27 -10.71 -2.79
CA SER A 39 7.53 -10.97 -2.08
C SER A 39 7.62 -10.19 -0.77
N CYS A 40 7.11 -8.94 -0.73
CA CYS A 40 7.06 -8.15 0.49
C CYS A 40 6.07 -8.71 1.51
N ILE A 41 4.93 -9.25 1.07
CA ILE A 41 3.96 -9.91 1.94
C ILE A 41 4.56 -11.17 2.56
N ASP A 42 5.21 -12.01 1.76
CA ASP A 42 5.88 -13.22 2.27
C ASP A 42 6.93 -12.86 3.33
N LEU A 43 7.71 -11.81 3.09
CA LEU A 43 8.68 -11.31 4.07
C LEU A 43 8.02 -10.79 5.34
N LEU A 44 6.93 -10.03 5.22
CA LEU A 44 6.19 -9.49 6.35
C LEU A 44 5.66 -10.60 7.26
N LEU A 45 5.16 -11.69 6.70
CA LEU A 45 4.46 -12.73 7.46
C LEU A 45 5.35 -13.86 7.95
N HIS A 46 6.43 -14.17 7.24
CA HIS A 46 7.18 -15.41 7.48
C HIS A 46 8.66 -15.21 7.82
N HIS A 47 9.18 -13.98 7.72
CA HIS A 47 10.61 -13.78 7.94
C HIS A 47 10.99 -13.86 9.42
N LYS A 48 12.07 -14.58 9.74
CA LYS A 48 12.50 -14.82 11.14
C LYS A 48 12.91 -13.53 11.86
N ASN A 49 13.62 -12.65 11.16
CA ASN A 49 14.10 -11.39 11.71
C ASN A 49 12.97 -10.34 11.72
N PRO A 50 12.57 -9.82 12.89
CA PRO A 50 11.49 -8.84 12.99
C PRO A 50 11.85 -7.47 12.37
N PHE A 51 13.13 -7.10 12.32
CA PHE A 51 13.56 -5.86 11.62
C PHE A 51 13.35 -5.97 10.11
N VAL A 52 13.51 -7.16 9.56
CA VAL A 52 13.20 -7.42 8.16
C VAL A 52 11.69 -7.44 7.95
N ARG A 53 10.89 -8.00 8.87
CA ARG A 53 9.41 -7.94 8.79
C ARG A 53 8.85 -6.52 8.88
N LEU A 54 9.52 -5.64 9.63
CA LEU A 54 9.13 -4.24 9.75
C LEU A 54 9.24 -3.48 8.42
N LYS A 55 10.26 -3.75 7.62
CA LYS A 55 10.54 -2.93 6.44
C LYS A 55 9.46 -3.02 5.33
N PRO A 56 8.87 -4.19 5.04
CA PRO A 56 7.71 -4.32 4.17
C PRO A 56 6.52 -3.44 4.54
N THR A 57 6.21 -3.21 5.83
CA THR A 57 5.05 -2.38 6.21
C THR A 57 5.18 -0.95 5.67
N GLU A 58 6.38 -0.37 5.75
CA GLU A 58 6.69 0.96 5.21
C GLU A 58 6.56 1.07 3.69
N ILE A 59 6.81 -0.03 2.98
CA ILE A 59 6.76 -0.08 1.52
C ILE A 59 5.32 -0.29 1.08
N LEU A 60 4.65 -1.28 1.67
CA LEU A 60 3.31 -1.71 1.31
C LEU A 60 2.25 -0.62 1.59
N GLN A 61 2.41 0.23 2.60
CA GLN A 61 1.49 1.35 2.87
C GLN A 61 1.37 2.36 1.71
N ASN A 62 2.30 2.36 0.74
CA ASN A 62 2.26 3.23 -0.43
C ASN A 62 1.35 2.71 -1.54
N PHE A 63 0.89 1.46 -1.44
CA PHE A 63 0.04 0.80 -2.41
C PHE A 63 -1.37 0.62 -1.85
N ASN A 64 -2.38 0.77 -2.70
CA ASN A 64 -3.78 0.60 -2.33
C ASN A 64 -4.32 -0.72 -2.90
N ASP A 65 -3.73 -1.84 -2.47
CA ASP A 65 -4.14 -3.18 -2.89
C ASP A 65 -4.89 -3.89 -1.73
N PRO A 66 -6.08 -4.49 -1.97
CA PRO A 66 -6.78 -5.26 -0.94
C PRO A 66 -5.94 -6.36 -0.29
N ILE A 67 -5.05 -7.02 -1.04
CA ILE A 67 -4.19 -8.09 -0.54
C ILE A 67 -3.23 -7.55 0.53
N ILE A 68 -2.78 -6.30 0.38
CA ILE A 68 -1.92 -5.63 1.36
C ILE A 68 -2.66 -5.38 2.67
N PHE A 69 -3.94 -5.02 2.58
CA PHE A 69 -4.77 -4.81 3.76
C PHE A 69 -4.89 -6.09 4.59
N GLU A 70 -5.15 -7.22 3.94
CA GLU A 70 -5.21 -8.54 4.60
C GLU A 70 -3.87 -8.91 5.23
N ALA A 71 -2.76 -8.74 4.51
CA ALA A 71 -1.43 -9.03 5.02
C ALA A 71 -1.07 -8.18 6.25
N LEU A 72 -1.38 -6.88 6.22
CA LEU A 72 -1.14 -5.99 7.37
C LEU A 72 -2.03 -6.35 8.56
N LEU A 73 -3.29 -6.76 8.34
CA LEU A 73 -4.19 -7.22 9.39
C LEU A 73 -3.69 -8.51 10.07
N ILE A 74 -3.06 -9.40 9.32
CA ILE A 74 -2.40 -10.58 9.92
C ILE A 74 -1.20 -10.11 10.74
N ALA A 75 -0.38 -9.19 10.20
CA ALA A 75 0.81 -8.67 10.87
C ALA A 75 0.53 -7.86 12.15
N THR A 76 -0.67 -7.33 12.36
CA THR A 76 -1.03 -6.71 13.66
C THR A 76 -1.08 -7.70 14.81
N ASN A 77 -1.15 -9.00 14.51
CA ASN A 77 -1.09 -10.08 15.51
C ASN A 77 0.30 -10.72 15.59
N ASP A 78 1.35 -10.05 15.08
CA ASP A 78 2.74 -10.52 15.20
C ASP A 78 3.16 -10.61 16.68
N ASP A 79 3.30 -11.84 17.15
CA ASP A 79 3.64 -12.22 18.52
C ASP A 79 5.14 -12.13 18.81
N GLN A 80 5.97 -12.03 17.76
CA GLN A 80 7.43 -12.06 17.83
C GLN A 80 8.06 -10.67 17.67
N GLY A 81 7.26 -9.61 17.49
CA GLY A 81 7.76 -8.25 17.34
C GLY A 81 6.68 -7.20 17.54
N GLY A 82 6.51 -6.71 18.78
CA GLY A 82 5.51 -5.68 19.10
C GLY A 82 5.61 -4.42 18.22
N PHE A 83 6.81 -4.06 17.76
CA PHE A 83 7.01 -2.95 16.83
C PHE A 83 6.54 -3.25 15.39
N VAL A 84 6.54 -4.52 14.96
CA VAL A 84 5.97 -4.94 13.66
C VAL A 84 4.45 -4.79 13.72
N ALA A 85 3.83 -5.26 14.81
CA ALA A 85 2.40 -5.10 15.04
C ALA A 85 1.99 -3.61 15.09
N ASP A 86 2.70 -2.78 15.85
CA ASP A 86 2.47 -1.33 15.92
C ASP A 86 2.61 -0.66 14.54
N SER A 87 3.61 -1.07 13.77
CA SER A 87 3.83 -0.53 12.43
C SER A 87 2.73 -0.95 11.46
N ALA A 88 2.33 -2.22 11.49
CA ALA A 88 1.24 -2.74 10.69
C ALA A 88 -0.07 -2.01 10.99
N GLN A 89 -0.36 -1.75 12.27
CA GLN A 89 -1.55 -1.00 12.67
C GLN A 89 -1.53 0.44 12.15
N LYS A 90 -0.40 1.15 12.27
CA LYS A 90 -0.25 2.50 11.70
C LYS A 90 -0.43 2.51 10.17
N SER A 91 0.10 1.49 9.49
CA SER A 91 -0.06 1.35 8.04
C SER A 91 -1.52 1.08 7.65
N LEU A 92 -2.26 0.27 8.42
CA LEU A 92 -3.69 0.06 8.22
C LEU A 92 -4.49 1.36 8.38
N GLU A 93 -4.26 2.10 9.47
CA GLU A 93 -4.92 3.40 9.70
C GLU A 93 -4.66 4.37 8.54
N THR A 94 -3.43 4.39 8.04
CA THR A 94 -3.04 5.20 6.88
C THR A 94 -3.79 4.78 5.61
N LEU A 95 -3.90 3.48 5.35
CA LEU A 95 -4.63 2.96 4.19
C LEU A 95 -6.12 3.24 4.29
N GLU A 96 -6.74 3.03 5.46
CA GLU A 96 -8.14 3.38 5.70
C GLU A 96 -8.41 4.87 5.45
N PHE A 97 -7.53 5.74 5.95
CA PHE A 97 -7.64 7.17 5.73
C PHE A 97 -7.54 7.52 4.24
N LYS A 98 -6.56 6.94 3.52
CA LYS A 98 -6.41 7.14 2.06
C LYS A 98 -7.67 6.71 1.30
N LEU A 99 -8.25 5.56 1.64
CA LEU A 99 -9.49 5.06 1.02
C LEU A 99 -10.69 5.97 1.33
N LYS A 100 -10.83 6.45 2.56
CA LYS A 100 -11.87 7.43 2.95
C LYS A 100 -11.77 8.71 2.11
N ILE A 101 -10.57 9.27 1.96
CA ILE A 101 -10.34 10.47 1.15
C ILE A 101 -10.67 10.22 -0.34
N GLN A 102 -10.30 9.06 -0.89
CA GLN A 102 -10.65 8.71 -2.27
C GLN A 102 -12.16 8.63 -2.47
N ARG A 103 -12.90 8.05 -1.53
CA ARG A 103 -14.36 7.97 -1.58
C ARG A 103 -15.01 9.35 -1.53
N ILE A 104 -14.52 10.24 -0.67
CA ILE A 104 -15.01 11.63 -0.59
C ILE A 104 -14.73 12.36 -1.91
N LYS A 105 -13.51 12.25 -2.46
CA LYS A 105 -13.15 12.87 -3.75
C LYS A 105 -14.06 12.38 -4.88
N ALA A 106 -14.32 11.08 -4.95
CA ALA A 106 -15.22 10.51 -5.94
C ALA A 106 -16.65 11.07 -5.80
N HIS A 107 -17.15 11.20 -4.57
CA HIS A 107 -18.47 11.75 -4.29
C HIS A 107 -18.61 13.24 -4.66
N VAL A 108 -17.59 14.05 -4.34
CA VAL A 108 -17.57 15.48 -4.72
C VAL A 108 -17.57 15.66 -6.24
N ILE A 109 -16.84 14.82 -6.97
CA ILE A 109 -16.81 14.85 -8.44
C ILE A 109 -18.18 14.47 -9.02
N THR A 110 -18.87 13.50 -8.43
CA THR A 110 -20.20 13.08 -8.91
C THR A 110 -21.27 14.15 -8.66
N THR A 111 -21.24 14.80 -7.49
CA THR A 111 -22.22 15.86 -7.16
C THR A 111 -21.97 17.15 -7.97
N SER A 112 -20.72 17.49 -8.29
CA SER A 112 -20.41 18.60 -9.21
C SER A 112 -20.92 18.35 -10.63
N ARG A 113 -20.83 17.11 -11.13
CA ARG A 113 -21.37 16.74 -12.45
C ARG A 113 -22.90 16.71 -12.48
N GLU A 114 -23.54 16.29 -11.39
CA GLU A 114 -25.00 16.31 -11.28
C GLU A 114 -25.57 17.73 -11.27
N GLY A 115 -24.91 18.69 -10.60
CA GLY A 115 -25.28 20.11 -10.64
C GLY A 115 -25.16 20.75 -12.04
N GLU A 116 -24.18 20.33 -12.85
CA GLU A 116 -24.06 20.77 -14.25
C GLU A 116 -25.14 20.17 -15.15
N ILE A 117 -25.51 18.90 -14.94
CA ILE A 117 -26.57 18.23 -15.72
C ILE A 117 -27.96 18.80 -15.37
N GLU A 118 -28.20 19.17 -14.10
CA GLU A 118 -29.45 19.80 -13.67
C GLU A 118 -29.63 21.20 -14.27
N CYS A 119 -28.57 22.00 -14.39
CA CYS A 119 -28.59 23.29 -15.09
C CYS A 119 -28.91 23.14 -16.59
N ILE A 120 -28.43 22.08 -17.25
CA ILE A 120 -28.74 21.81 -18.66
C ILE A 120 -30.19 21.32 -18.84
N ARG A 121 -30.71 20.52 -17.90
CA ARG A 121 -32.09 19.99 -17.95
C ARG A 121 -33.16 21.04 -17.63
N ASN A 122 -32.89 21.98 -16.73
CA ASN A 122 -33.87 22.99 -16.30
C ASN A 122 -33.89 24.27 -17.14
N GLY A 123 -33.10 24.32 -18.22
CA GLY A 123 -33.20 25.36 -19.23
C GLY A 123 -32.64 26.71 -18.77
N CYS A 124 -31.62 27.17 -19.49
CA CYS A 124 -31.38 28.59 -19.65
C CYS A 124 -32.64 29.23 -20.27
N ILE A 125 -33.60 29.60 -19.43
CA ILE A 125 -34.65 30.55 -19.82
C ILE A 125 -33.95 31.90 -19.84
N SER A 126 -33.48 32.28 -21.02
CA SER A 126 -33.19 33.67 -21.37
C SER A 126 -34.42 34.51 -21.01
N ARG A 127 -34.38 35.24 -19.90
CA ARG A 127 -35.34 36.31 -19.65
C ARG A 127 -34.81 37.56 -20.36
N SER A 128 -35.40 37.82 -21.52
CA SER A 128 -35.47 39.14 -22.17
C SER A 128 -36.18 40.14 -21.27
#